data_AF-A0A521DJC0-F1
#
_entry.id   AF-A0A521DJC0-F1
#
_cell.length_a   1.000
_cell.length_b   1.000
_cell.length_c   1.000
_cell.angle_alpha   90.00
_cell.angle_beta   90.00
_cell.angle_gamma   90.00
#
_symmetry.space_group_name_H-M   'P 1'
#
loop_
_entity.id
_entity.type
_entity.pdbx_description
1 polymer ?
#
loop_
_entity_poly.entity_id
_entity_poly.type
_entity_poly.pdbx_seq_one_letter_code
_entity_poly.pdbx_strand_id
1 'polypeptide(L)'
;MKNIRNISIAAALIIFNSSFAQVAIGKQTVDGNSSVLDFDNISGNTKGLILPATSGLPTGSLVNGTLIFDLTDNKVKVYENDTWKSLSDAGNSSAVIANNSAESGKGVIMGEASSTADGVLVLESQDKAMILPKVAAPHLNVKNPYPGMICYDTTSKTLAIFDGSVWNYWK
;
A
#
# COMPACT_ATOMS: atom_id res chain seq x y z
N MET A 1 -6.52 -51.38 -3.61
CA MET A 1 -6.06 -50.30 -4.54
C MET A 1 -7.03 -49.12 -4.64
N LYS A 2 -8.35 -49.33 -4.83
CA LYS A 2 -9.36 -48.25 -4.92
C LYS A 2 -9.37 -47.30 -3.70
N ASN A 3 -9.26 -47.85 -2.50
CA ASN A 3 -9.31 -47.07 -1.25
C ASN A 3 -8.06 -46.20 -1.06
N ILE A 4 -6.88 -46.69 -1.45
CA ILE A 4 -5.62 -45.92 -1.42
C ILE A 4 -5.70 -44.73 -2.37
N ARG A 5 -6.24 -44.92 -3.59
CA ARG A 5 -6.44 -43.84 -4.56
C ARG A 5 -7.37 -42.74 -4.03
N ASN A 6 -8.45 -43.12 -3.35
CA ASN A 6 -9.40 -42.15 -2.78
C ASN A 6 -8.79 -41.37 -1.59
N ILE A 7 -7.97 -42.03 -0.76
CA ILE A 7 -7.24 -41.38 0.34
C ILE A 7 -6.21 -40.38 -0.22
N SER A 8 -5.47 -40.75 -1.26
CA SER A 8 -4.50 -39.84 -1.90
C SER A 8 -5.15 -38.60 -2.51
N ILE A 9 -6.34 -38.74 -3.11
CA ILE A 9 -7.10 -37.60 -3.66
C ILE A 9 -7.62 -36.69 -2.54
N ALA A 10 -8.14 -37.25 -1.45
CA ALA A 10 -8.60 -36.47 -0.30
C ALA A 10 -7.44 -35.72 0.37
N ALA A 11 -6.28 -36.36 0.54
CA ALA A 11 -5.08 -35.71 1.07
C ALA A 11 -4.59 -34.56 0.18
N ALA A 12 -4.57 -34.75 -1.15
CA ALA A 12 -4.22 -33.69 -2.09
C ALA A 12 -5.20 -32.50 -1.98
N LEU A 13 -6.52 -32.76 -1.92
CA LEU A 13 -7.53 -31.71 -1.77
C LEU A 13 -7.34 -30.90 -0.47
N ILE A 14 -7.03 -31.56 0.64
CA ILE A 14 -6.82 -30.89 1.94
C ILE A 14 -5.58 -29.99 1.90
N ILE A 15 -4.49 -30.46 1.27
CA ILE A 15 -3.24 -29.69 1.17
C ILE A 15 -3.44 -28.41 0.35
N PHE A 16 -4.19 -28.45 -0.77
CA PHE A 16 -4.45 -27.27 -1.60
C PHE A 16 -5.34 -26.21 -0.93
N ASN A 17 -6.14 -26.57 0.08
CA ASN A 17 -7.02 -25.63 0.78
C ASN A 17 -6.32 -24.87 1.93
N SER A 18 -5.02 -25.12 2.17
CA SER A 18 -4.28 -24.56 3.31
C SER A 18 -3.22 -23.52 2.96
N SER A 19 -3.20 -23.02 1.72
CA SER A 19 -2.23 -22.00 1.30
C SER A 19 -2.72 -20.58 1.63
N PHE A 20 -2.17 -19.99 2.69
CA PHE A 20 -2.21 -18.54 2.89
C PHE A 20 -1.12 -17.92 2.01
N ALA A 21 -1.51 -17.17 0.98
CA ALA A 21 -0.56 -16.54 0.07
C ALA A 21 -0.27 -15.09 0.51
N GLN A 22 1.01 -14.72 0.52
CA GLN A 22 1.46 -13.35 0.66
C GLN A 22 1.59 -12.72 -0.74
N VAL A 23 1.40 -11.41 -0.85
CA VAL A 23 1.45 -10.70 -2.14
C VAL A 23 2.81 -10.06 -2.36
N ALA A 24 3.44 -10.39 -3.49
CA ALA A 24 4.67 -9.75 -3.96
C ALA A 24 4.40 -9.00 -5.28
N ILE A 25 4.81 -7.73 -5.35
CA ILE A 25 4.69 -6.90 -6.56
C ILE A 25 6.08 -6.60 -7.11
N GLY A 26 6.32 -6.96 -8.38
CA GLY A 26 7.61 -6.71 -9.04
C GLY A 26 8.74 -7.65 -8.62
N LYS A 27 8.44 -8.72 -7.88
CA LYS A 27 9.41 -9.74 -7.47
C LYS A 27 8.74 -11.12 -7.33
N GLN A 28 9.54 -12.18 -7.32
CA GLN A 28 9.06 -13.57 -7.30
C GLN A 28 8.74 -14.11 -5.90
N THR A 29 9.37 -13.56 -4.87
CA THR A 29 9.25 -14.03 -3.49
C THR A 29 9.16 -12.85 -2.55
N VAL A 30 8.31 -12.94 -1.53
CA VAL A 30 8.21 -11.95 -0.46
C VAL A 30 9.43 -11.99 0.47
N ASP A 31 9.79 -10.83 1.02
CA ASP A 31 10.77 -10.70 2.10
C ASP A 31 10.11 -10.98 3.45
N GLY A 32 10.65 -11.95 4.20
CA GLY A 32 10.21 -12.24 5.57
C GLY A 32 8.87 -12.99 5.65
N ASN A 33 8.53 -13.40 6.88
CA ASN A 33 7.36 -14.25 7.13
C ASN A 33 6.11 -13.45 7.57
N SER A 34 6.28 -12.18 7.93
CA SER A 34 5.22 -11.31 8.47
C SER A 34 4.86 -10.16 7.52
N SER A 35 4.86 -10.42 6.21
CA SER A 35 4.46 -9.45 5.19
C SER A 35 3.11 -9.81 4.58
N VAL A 36 2.19 -8.85 4.47
CA VAL A 36 0.94 -9.03 3.71
C VAL A 36 1.12 -8.58 2.26
N LEU A 37 1.95 -7.56 2.06
CA LEU A 37 2.24 -6.95 0.78
C LEU A 37 3.70 -6.50 0.75
N ASP A 38 4.43 -6.97 -0.25
CA ASP A 38 5.83 -6.66 -0.47
C ASP A 38 6.08 -6.18 -1.90
N PHE A 39 7.06 -5.31 -2.06
CA PHE A 39 7.41 -4.71 -3.34
C PHE A 39 8.87 -4.99 -3.70
N ASP A 40 9.19 -4.79 -4.97
CA ASP A 40 10.54 -4.86 -5.49
C ASP A 40 11.55 -4.09 -4.61
N ASN A 41 12.65 -4.77 -4.29
CA ASN A 41 13.71 -4.33 -3.40
C ASN A 41 15.09 -4.35 -4.07
N ILE A 42 15.15 -4.53 -5.40
CA ILE A 42 16.42 -4.54 -6.12
C ILE A 42 17.14 -3.19 -6.01
N SER A 43 18.47 -3.24 -6.07
CA SER A 43 19.28 -2.03 -6.16
C SER A 43 18.94 -1.24 -7.42
N GLY A 44 18.73 0.07 -7.26
CA GLY A 44 18.32 0.96 -8.35
C GLY A 44 16.80 1.04 -8.56
N ASN A 45 15.98 0.41 -7.71
CA ASN A 45 14.54 0.61 -7.76
C ASN A 45 14.19 2.10 -7.58
N THR A 46 13.28 2.59 -8.42
CA THR A 46 12.75 3.96 -8.42
C THR A 46 11.22 4.00 -8.36
N LYS A 47 10.58 2.84 -8.13
CA LYS A 47 9.12 2.72 -8.03
C LYS A 47 8.69 2.93 -6.58
N GLY A 48 7.82 3.91 -6.38
CA GLY A 48 7.11 4.13 -5.12
C GLY A 48 5.65 3.68 -5.20
N LEU A 49 4.94 3.79 -4.07
CA LEU A 49 3.50 3.58 -3.99
C LEU A 49 2.82 4.95 -4.19
N ILE A 50 1.89 5.06 -5.13
CA ILE A 50 1.11 6.29 -5.33
C ILE A 50 -0.17 6.18 -4.50
N LEU A 51 -0.38 7.14 -3.61
CA LEU A 51 -1.59 7.19 -2.80
C LEU A 51 -2.81 7.62 -3.63
N PRO A 52 -4.02 7.16 -3.26
CA PRO A 52 -5.25 7.68 -3.83
C PRO A 52 -5.35 9.19 -3.63
N ALA A 53 -5.62 9.92 -4.71
CA ALA A 53 -5.87 11.34 -4.66
C ALA A 53 -7.38 11.59 -4.48
N THR A 54 -7.77 12.29 -3.42
CA THR A 54 -9.18 12.49 -3.06
C THR A 54 -9.53 13.98 -3.03
N SER A 55 -10.73 14.32 -3.47
CA SER A 55 -11.28 15.68 -3.37
C SER A 55 -11.90 15.90 -1.99
N GLY A 56 -11.05 15.97 -0.97
CA GLY A 56 -11.43 16.09 0.43
C GLY A 56 -11.20 14.80 1.22
N LEU A 57 -11.59 14.82 2.49
CA LEU A 57 -11.39 13.71 3.42
C LEU A 57 -12.48 12.65 3.23
N PRO A 58 -12.12 11.35 3.10
CA PRO A 58 -13.10 10.28 3.05
C PRO A 58 -14.01 10.27 4.30
N THR A 59 -15.29 9.97 4.12
CA THR A 59 -16.32 9.99 5.19
C THR A 59 -16.87 8.61 5.54
N GLY A 60 -16.27 7.55 4.99
CA GLY A 60 -16.67 6.16 5.23
C GLY A 60 -16.24 5.64 6.61
N SER A 61 -16.19 4.31 6.74
CA SER A 61 -15.62 3.65 7.91
C SER A 61 -14.10 3.82 7.93
N LEU A 62 -13.65 4.95 8.47
CA LEU A 62 -12.24 5.29 8.60
C LEU A 62 -11.57 4.42 9.65
N VAL A 63 -10.36 3.96 9.33
CA VAL A 63 -9.50 3.23 10.26
C VAL A 63 -8.14 3.92 10.35
N ASN A 64 -7.53 3.87 11.54
CA ASN A 64 -6.19 4.40 11.75
C ASN A 64 -5.19 3.73 10.79
N GLY A 65 -4.30 4.53 10.20
CA GLY A 65 -3.38 4.11 9.13
C GLY A 65 -3.88 4.41 7.71
N THR A 66 -5.08 4.96 7.54
CA THR A 66 -5.59 5.39 6.22
C THR A 66 -4.72 6.52 5.67
N LEU A 67 -4.22 6.38 4.43
CA LEU A 67 -3.36 7.35 3.76
C LEU A 67 -4.00 7.88 2.47
N ILE A 68 -3.97 9.20 2.28
CA ILE A 68 -4.50 9.86 1.08
C ILE A 68 -3.59 11.00 0.62
N PHE A 69 -3.74 11.41 -0.63
CA PHE A 69 -3.34 12.72 -1.11
C PHE A 69 -4.58 13.61 -1.27
N ASP A 70 -4.77 14.57 -0.37
CA ASP A 70 -5.94 15.44 -0.37
C ASP A 70 -5.74 16.61 -1.33
N LEU A 71 -6.60 16.68 -2.35
CA LEU A 71 -6.58 17.70 -3.39
C LEU A 71 -7.13 19.06 -2.93
N THR A 72 -7.79 19.13 -1.77
CA THR A 72 -8.32 20.40 -1.25
C THR A 72 -7.23 21.33 -0.75
N ASP A 73 -6.16 20.77 -0.18
CA ASP A 73 -5.00 21.51 0.32
C ASP A 73 -3.65 20.99 -0.20
N ASN A 74 -3.66 20.04 -1.14
CA ASN A 74 -2.50 19.44 -1.79
C ASN A 74 -1.52 18.79 -0.79
N LYS A 75 -2.04 18.07 0.20
CA LYS A 75 -1.23 17.42 1.24
C LYS A 75 -1.42 15.92 1.27
N VAL A 76 -0.33 15.21 1.55
CA VAL A 76 -0.43 13.82 2.00
C VAL A 76 -0.88 13.81 3.45
N LYS A 77 -1.90 13.02 3.77
CA LYS A 77 -2.47 12.92 5.11
C LYS A 77 -2.59 11.47 5.54
N VAL A 78 -2.41 11.24 6.83
CA VAL A 78 -2.71 9.98 7.51
C VAL A 78 -3.85 10.21 8.50
N TYR A 79 -4.76 9.26 8.58
CA TYR A 79 -5.72 9.19 9.68
C TYR A 79 -5.08 8.41 10.83
N GLU A 80 -4.81 9.07 11.95
CA GLU A 80 -4.24 8.46 13.15
C GLU A 80 -4.88 9.04 14.41
N ASN A 81 -5.06 8.21 15.44
CA ASN A 81 -5.72 8.59 16.69
C ASN A 81 -7.06 9.30 16.46
N ASP A 82 -7.85 8.76 15.53
CA ASP A 82 -9.16 9.27 15.11
C ASP A 82 -9.16 10.70 14.55
N THR A 83 -7.99 11.18 14.11
CA THR A 83 -7.80 12.52 13.54
C THR A 83 -6.96 12.48 12.27
N TRP A 84 -7.21 13.43 11.37
CA TRP A 84 -6.36 13.61 10.19
C TRP A 84 -5.13 14.42 10.53
N LYS A 85 -3.96 13.89 10.19
CA LYS A 85 -2.66 14.54 10.35
C LYS A 85 -1.97 14.68 9.01
N SER A 86 -1.43 15.86 8.75
CA SER A 86 -0.62 16.10 7.56
C SER A 86 0.76 15.46 7.69
N LEU A 87 1.15 14.72 6.65
CA LEU A 87 2.49 14.17 6.47
C LEU A 87 3.33 14.98 5.47
N SER A 88 2.78 16.05 4.89
CA SER A 88 3.52 16.97 4.04
C SER A 88 3.02 18.40 4.23
N ASP A 89 3.84 19.35 3.79
CA ASP A 89 3.38 20.69 3.48
C ASP A 89 2.48 20.69 2.23
N ALA A 90 1.93 21.86 1.91
CA ALA A 90 1.13 22.03 0.69
C ALA A 90 2.03 21.92 -0.54
N GLY A 91 1.82 20.87 -1.32
CA GLY A 91 2.56 20.59 -2.55
C GLY A 91 1.82 21.03 -3.80
N ASN A 92 1.89 20.21 -4.86
CA ASN A 92 1.33 20.53 -6.17
C ASN A 92 0.61 19.33 -6.79
N SER A 93 -0.69 19.47 -7.02
CA SER A 93 -1.54 18.44 -7.61
C SER A 93 -1.75 18.57 -9.12
N SER A 94 -1.05 19.46 -9.83
CA SER A 94 -1.28 19.72 -11.26
C SER A 94 -1.06 18.51 -12.16
N ALA A 95 -0.21 17.57 -11.73
CA ALA A 95 0.03 16.31 -12.44
C ALA A 95 -1.04 15.24 -12.13
N VAL A 96 -1.93 15.47 -11.15
CA VAL A 96 -2.98 14.54 -10.79
C VAL A 96 -4.11 14.59 -11.81
N ILE A 97 -4.43 13.42 -12.37
CA ILE A 97 -5.60 13.25 -13.22
C ILE A 97 -6.78 12.85 -12.33
N ALA A 98 -7.70 13.78 -12.11
CA ALA A 98 -8.88 13.53 -11.29
C ALA A 98 -9.86 12.57 -12.01
N ASN A 99 -10.30 11.52 -11.31
CA ASN A 99 -11.44 10.72 -11.72
C ASN A 99 -12.65 11.16 -10.90
N ASN A 100 -13.66 11.74 -11.57
CA ASN A 100 -14.87 12.24 -10.93
C ASN A 100 -16.06 11.26 -11.05
N SER A 101 -15.79 10.03 -11.50
CA SER A 101 -16.81 8.99 -11.57
C SER A 101 -17.25 8.61 -10.16
N ALA A 102 -18.50 8.19 -10.01
CA ALA A 102 -18.96 7.65 -8.73
C ALA A 102 -18.19 6.37 -8.41
N GLU A 103 -17.66 6.28 -7.19
CA GLU A 103 -17.05 5.06 -6.67
C GLU A 103 -18.10 3.95 -6.60
N SER A 104 -17.76 2.78 -7.13
CA SER A 104 -18.64 1.61 -7.15
C SER A 104 -17.85 0.35 -6.83
N GLY A 105 -18.40 -0.47 -5.94
CA GLY A 105 -17.80 -1.73 -5.50
C GLY A 105 -17.28 -1.69 -4.06
N LYS A 106 -16.66 -2.80 -3.68
CA LYS A 106 -15.87 -2.93 -2.45
C LYS A 106 -14.43 -3.03 -2.93
N GLY A 107 -13.52 -2.21 -2.38
CA GLY A 107 -12.11 -2.21 -2.77
C GLY A 107 -11.43 -3.57 -2.57
N VAL A 108 -10.11 -3.61 -2.69
CA VAL A 108 -9.35 -4.84 -2.52
C VAL A 108 -8.95 -5.01 -1.05
N ILE A 109 -9.24 -6.17 -0.47
CA ILE A 109 -8.75 -6.56 0.86
C ILE A 109 -7.62 -7.57 0.67
N MET A 110 -6.48 -7.34 1.32
CA MET A 110 -5.34 -8.27 1.36
C MET A 110 -5.08 -8.72 2.81
N GLY A 111 -4.87 -10.02 2.99
CA GLY A 111 -4.63 -10.64 4.30
C GLY A 111 -5.84 -11.45 4.77
N GLU A 112 -6.81 -10.81 5.43
CA GLU A 112 -8.04 -11.45 5.89
C GLU A 112 -9.15 -11.50 4.82
N ALA A 113 -10.16 -12.35 5.05
CA ALA A 113 -11.28 -12.54 4.13
C ALA A 113 -12.29 -11.37 4.11
N SER A 114 -12.31 -10.54 5.15
CA SER A 114 -13.18 -9.38 5.26
C SER A 114 -12.55 -8.32 6.16
N SER A 115 -13.00 -7.08 6.01
CA SER A 115 -12.64 -5.95 6.87
C SER A 115 -13.84 -5.02 7.03
N THR A 116 -13.84 -4.28 8.13
CA THR A 116 -14.81 -3.19 8.37
C THR A 116 -14.31 -1.84 7.87
N ALA A 117 -13.04 -1.76 7.47
CA ALA A 117 -12.45 -0.57 6.88
C ALA A 117 -13.06 -0.28 5.50
N ASP A 118 -13.36 0.98 5.24
CA ASP A 118 -13.84 1.44 3.94
C ASP A 118 -12.68 2.08 3.16
N GLY A 119 -12.13 1.35 2.19
CA GLY A 119 -10.97 1.79 1.42
C GLY A 119 -10.83 1.04 0.09
N VAL A 120 -10.14 1.68 -0.86
CA VAL A 120 -9.86 1.10 -2.19
C VAL A 120 -8.83 -0.03 -2.14
N LEU A 121 -7.91 0.03 -1.18
CA LEU A 121 -6.95 -1.01 -0.82
C LEU A 121 -6.89 -1.07 0.71
N VAL A 122 -7.30 -2.20 1.26
CA VAL A 122 -7.32 -2.49 2.70
C VAL A 122 -6.34 -3.61 2.97
N LEU A 123 -5.43 -3.38 3.89
CA LEU A 123 -4.49 -4.38 4.39
C LEU A 123 -4.97 -4.81 5.77
N GLU A 124 -5.59 -5.98 5.84
CA GLU A 124 -6.20 -6.49 7.05
C GLU A 124 -5.44 -7.73 7.52
N SER A 125 -4.78 -7.63 8.69
CA SER A 125 -4.07 -8.75 9.29
C SER A 125 -3.75 -8.48 10.75
N GLN A 126 -3.73 -9.54 11.57
CA GLN A 126 -3.36 -9.44 12.99
C GLN A 126 -1.84 -9.41 13.22
N ASP A 127 -1.06 -9.98 12.32
CA ASP A 127 0.36 -10.28 12.53
C ASP A 127 1.28 -9.98 11.34
N LYS A 128 0.73 -9.37 10.27
CA LYS A 128 1.47 -9.03 9.05
C LYS A 128 1.33 -7.55 8.72
N ALA A 129 2.37 -6.99 8.12
CA ALA A 129 2.40 -5.59 7.68
C ALA A 129 2.82 -5.48 6.21
N MET A 130 2.62 -4.31 5.62
CA MET A 130 3.21 -3.98 4.33
C MET A 130 4.69 -3.60 4.50
N ILE A 131 5.53 -4.09 3.59
CA ILE A 131 6.87 -3.54 3.39
C ILE A 131 6.74 -2.45 2.35
N LEU A 132 7.07 -1.20 2.68
CA LEU A 132 7.03 -0.11 1.70
C LEU A 132 8.04 -0.34 0.57
N PRO A 133 7.75 0.15 -0.66
CA PRO A 133 8.73 0.15 -1.74
C PRO A 133 10.03 0.83 -1.30
N LYS A 134 11.16 0.15 -1.53
CA LYS A 134 12.48 0.64 -1.09
C LYS A 134 13.15 1.39 -2.24
N VAL A 135 13.53 2.64 -2.00
CA VAL A 135 14.21 3.49 -2.98
C VAL A 135 15.39 4.18 -2.29
N ALA A 136 16.59 4.11 -2.85
CA ALA A 136 17.73 4.85 -2.29
C ALA A 136 17.68 6.30 -2.74
N ALA A 137 17.76 7.27 -1.82
CA ALA A 137 17.83 8.71 -2.12
C ALA A 137 16.80 9.15 -3.20
N PRO A 138 15.49 9.02 -2.93
CA PRO A 138 14.45 9.22 -3.94
C PRO A 138 14.48 10.60 -4.59
N HIS A 139 14.86 11.64 -3.84
CA HIS A 139 15.02 13.01 -4.34
C HIS A 139 16.08 13.16 -5.45
N LEU A 140 17.05 12.24 -5.57
CA LEU A 140 18.05 12.23 -6.64
C LEU A 140 17.70 11.25 -7.76
N ASN A 141 17.12 10.11 -7.39
CA ASN A 141 17.01 8.95 -8.27
C ASN A 141 15.65 8.83 -8.97
N VAL A 142 14.57 9.32 -8.37
CA VAL A 142 13.25 9.35 -9.01
C VAL A 142 13.14 10.61 -9.87
N LYS A 143 13.25 10.46 -11.19
CA LYS A 143 13.33 11.61 -12.12
C LYS A 143 12.01 12.32 -12.39
N ASN A 144 10.89 11.60 -12.28
CA ASN A 144 9.55 12.14 -12.49
C ASN A 144 8.58 11.55 -11.45
N PRO A 145 8.72 11.95 -10.16
CA PRO A 145 7.83 11.48 -9.12
C PRO A 145 6.41 12.01 -9.32
N TYR A 146 5.43 11.25 -8.88
CA TYR A 146 4.01 11.60 -9.00
C TYR A 146 3.49 12.11 -7.65
N PRO A 147 2.66 13.17 -7.59
CA PRO A 147 2.12 13.69 -6.33
C PRO A 147 1.44 12.59 -5.50
N GLY A 148 1.76 12.52 -4.20
CA GLY A 148 1.29 11.46 -3.32
C GLY A 148 2.11 10.16 -3.40
N MET A 149 3.25 10.16 -4.10
CA MET A 149 4.16 9.02 -4.09
C MET A 149 4.85 8.88 -2.73
N ILE A 150 4.83 7.67 -2.17
CA ILE A 150 5.53 7.31 -0.94
C ILE A 150 6.48 6.14 -1.16
N CYS A 151 7.59 6.14 -0.43
CA CYS A 151 8.55 5.04 -0.39
C CYS A 151 9.37 5.07 0.92
N TYR A 152 10.08 3.98 1.20
CA TYR A 152 11.09 3.96 2.25
C TYR A 152 12.46 4.32 1.65
N ASP A 153 13.05 5.42 2.12
CA ASP A 153 14.40 5.81 1.73
C ASP A 153 15.43 4.98 2.47
N THR A 154 16.14 4.11 1.74
CA THR A 154 17.14 3.21 2.32
C THR A 154 18.43 3.93 2.74
N THR A 155 18.69 5.13 2.20
CA THR A 155 19.87 5.93 2.54
C THR A 155 19.67 6.66 3.86
N SER A 156 18.58 7.40 3.98
CA SER A 156 18.26 8.20 5.19
C SER A 156 17.52 7.40 6.26
N LYS A 157 16.99 6.22 5.91
CA LYS A 157 16.19 5.32 6.78
C LYS A 157 14.91 5.98 7.29
N THR A 158 14.15 6.57 6.37
CA THR A 158 12.94 7.35 6.69
C THR A 158 11.83 7.03 5.72
N LEU A 159 10.59 7.28 6.14
CA LEU A 159 9.47 7.39 5.20
C LEU A 159 9.66 8.66 4.37
N ALA A 160 9.69 8.51 3.05
CA ALA A 160 9.82 9.60 2.09
C ALA A 160 8.51 9.78 1.32
N ILE A 161 8.06 11.03 1.21
CA ILE A 161 6.75 11.39 0.67
C ILE A 161 6.92 12.55 -0.31
N PHE A 162 6.51 12.36 -1.55
CA PHE A 162 6.51 13.42 -2.56
C PHE A 162 5.15 14.12 -2.60
N ASP A 163 5.11 15.42 -2.31
CA ASP A 163 3.88 16.22 -2.28
C ASP A 163 3.48 16.81 -3.64
N GLY A 164 4.26 16.52 -4.69
CA GLY A 164 4.10 17.10 -6.02
C GLY A 164 5.09 18.21 -6.34
N SER A 165 5.79 18.74 -5.33
CA SER A 165 6.86 19.73 -5.49
C SER A 165 8.17 19.25 -4.87
N VAL A 166 8.13 18.77 -3.62
CA VAL A 166 9.31 18.37 -2.85
C VAL A 166 9.10 17.04 -2.12
N TRP A 167 10.22 16.47 -1.65
CA TRP A 167 10.23 15.27 -0.83
C TRP A 167 10.26 15.65 0.66
N ASN A 168 9.29 15.13 1.41
CA ASN A 168 9.16 15.24 2.86
C ASN A 168 9.64 13.93 3.50
N TYR A 169 10.36 14.02 4.63
CA TYR A 169 11.00 12.86 5.27
C TYR A 169 10.60 12.75 6.74
N TRP A 170 10.15 11.55 7.14
CA TRP A 170 9.69 11.24 8.51
C TRP A 170 10.53 10.13 9.15
N LYS A 171 10.98 10.37 10.38
CA LYS A 171 11.71 9.43 11.24
C LYS A 171 10.81 8.90 12.35
#